data_AF-A0A0C1ZGP2-F1
#
_entry.id   AF-A0A0C1ZGP2-F1
#
_cell.length_a   1.000
_cell.length_b   1.000
_cell.length_c   1.000
_cell.angle_alpha   90.00
_cell.angle_beta   90.00
_cell.angle_gamma   90.00
#
_symmetry.space_group_name_H-M   'P 1'
#
loop_
_entity.id
_entity.type
_entity.pdbx_description
1 polymer ?
#
loop_
_entity_poly.entity_id
_entity_poly.type
_entity_poly.pdbx_seq_one_letter_code
_entity_poly.pdbx_strand_id
1 'polypeptide(L)' 'MHLRFVIERDSSDDREEIEDITFEFEALQVQGIDLDVDVIVDDGPIAEIGLPGRVVFGRKG' A
#
# COMPACT_ATOMS: atom_id res chain seq x y z
N MET A 1 -8.63 4.90 -8.79
CA MET A 1 -8.18 3.60 -8.23
C MET A 1 -7.64 3.87 -6.85
N HIS A 2 -7.81 2.96 -5.90
CA HIS A 2 -7.41 3.20 -4.52
C HIS A 2 -6.46 2.08 -4.05
N LEU A 3 -5.24 2.43 -3.65
CA LEU A 3 -4.26 1.53 -3.05
C LEU A 3 -4.13 1.84 -1.56
N ARG A 4 -4.08 0.79 -0.74
CA ARG A 4 -3.87 0.91 0.71
C ARG A 4 -2.63 0.15 1.11
N PHE A 5 -1.70 0.85 1.74
CA PHE A 5 -0.51 0.26 2.33
C PHE A 5 -0.72 0.17 3.84
N VAL A 6 -0.61 -1.04 4.39
CA VAL A 6 -0.65 -1.25 5.84
C VAL A 6 0.75 -1.62 6.30
N ILE A 7 1.35 -0.77 7.13
CA ILE A 7 2.74 -0.90 7.60
C ILE A 7 2.77 -0.98 9.13
N GLU A 8 3.74 -1.70 9.70
CA GLU A 8 3.86 -1.83 11.16
C GLU A 8 4.25 -0.49 11.81
N ARG A 9 5.07 0.30 11.13
CA ARG A 9 5.63 1.57 11.63
C ARG A 9 5.74 2.57 10.50
N ASP A 10 5.71 3.84 10.85
CA ASP A 10 5.97 4.93 9.90
C ASP A 10 7.46 5.26 9.90
N SER A 11 8.19 4.75 8.91
CA SER A 11 9.62 5.04 8.73
C SER A 11 9.87 5.70 7.37
N SER A 12 10.99 6.43 7.25
CA SER A 12 11.40 7.04 5.98
C SER A 12 11.55 5.99 4.87
N ASP A 13 12.08 4.82 5.23
CA ASP A 13 12.36 3.75 4.29
C ASP A 13 11.05 3.12 3.78
N ASP A 14 10.07 2.93 4.66
CA ASP A 14 8.73 2.46 4.27
C ASP A 14 8.02 3.48 3.35
N ARG A 15 8.21 4.78 3.61
CA ARG A 15 7.63 5.84 2.77
C ARG A 15 8.25 5.88 1.38
N GLU A 16 9.57 5.77 1.29
CA GLU A 16 10.29 5.67 0.01
C GLU A 16 9.84 4.43 -0.78
N GLU A 17 9.75 3.27 -0.14
CA GLU A 17 9.28 2.04 -0.79
C GLU A 17 7.82 2.18 -1.30
N ILE A 18 6.94 2.83 -0.54
CA ILE A 18 5.55 3.12 -0.97
C ILE A 18 5.51 4.07 -2.17
N GLU A 19 6.35 5.10 -2.18
CA GLU A 19 6.46 6.05 -3.30
C GLU A 19 6.95 5.35 -4.58
N ASP A 20 7.98 4.50 -4.46
CA ASP A 20 8.50 3.70 -5.57
C ASP A 20 7.43 2.77 -6.15
N ILE A 21 6.73 2.01 -5.29
CA ILE A 21 5.65 1.11 -5.72
C ILE A 21 4.53 1.88 -6.42
N THR A 22 4.15 3.04 -5.87
CA THR A 22 3.08 3.88 -6.44
C THR A 22 3.47 4.36 -7.83
N PHE A 23 4.69 4.88 -7.97
CA PHE A 23 5.21 5.37 -9.23
C PHE A 23 5.31 4.26 -10.30
N GLU A 24 5.88 3.11 -9.93
CA GLU A 24 5.97 1.96 -10.84
C GLU A 24 4.58 1.45 -11.25
N PHE A 25 3.63 1.39 -10.30
CA PHE A 25 2.28 0.95 -10.57
C PHE A 25 1.57 1.85 -11.58
N GLU A 26 1.68 3.18 -11.43
CA GLU A 26 1.13 4.15 -12.40
C GLU A 26 1.78 3.99 -13.78
N ALA A 27 3.11 3.85 -13.84
CA ALA A 27 3.86 3.71 -15.08
C ALA A 27 3.49 2.44 -15.87
N LEU A 28 3.07 1.38 -15.18
CA LEU A 28 2.62 0.13 -15.80
C LEU A 28 1.19 0.19 -16.37
N GLN A 29 0.43 1.25 -16.11
CA GLN A 29 -0.92 1.37 -16.65
C GLN A 29 -0.90 1.80 -18.12
N VAL A 30 -1.74 1.14 -18.94
CA VAL A 30 -1.87 1.44 -20.37
C VAL A 30 -2.45 2.83 -20.62
N GLN A 31 -3.21 3.36 -19.66
CA GLN A 31 -3.79 4.70 -19.67
C GLN A 31 -3.51 5.37 -18.33
N GLY A 32 -3.44 6.70 -18.30
CA GLY A 32 -3.33 7.43 -17.04
C GLY A 32 -4.49 7.07 -16.12
N ILE A 33 -4.16 6.62 -14.92
CA ILE A 33 -5.13 6.35 -13.87
C ILE A 33 -5.13 7.51 -12.87
N ASP A 34 -6.28 7.76 -12.26
CA ASP A 34 -6.34 8.57 -11.05
C ASP A 34 -6.09 7.62 -9.87
N LEU A 35 -4.97 7.78 -9.17
CA LEU A 35 -4.53 6.90 -8.10
C LEU A 35 -4.59 7.61 -6.75
N ASP A 36 -5.37 7.04 -5.84
CA ASP A 36 -5.52 7.46 -4.46
C ASP A 36 -4.74 6.48 -3.57
N VAL A 37 -3.85 6.99 -2.73
CA VAL A 37 -2.94 6.19 -1.90
C VAL A 37 -3.16 6.50 -0.43
N ASP A 38 -3.64 5.51 0.31
CA ASP A 38 -3.78 5.56 1.76
C ASP A 38 -2.66 4.75 2.43
N VAL A 39 -2.03 5.32 3.45
CA VAL A 39 -1.06 4.62 4.31
C VAL A 39 -1.63 4.50 5.71
N ILE A 40 -1.73 3.27 6.20
CA ILE A 40 -2.29 2.91 7.49
C ILE A 40 -1.17 2.28 8.32
N VAL A 41 -0.92 2.84 9.51
CA VAL A 41 0.06 2.27 10.45
C VAL A 41 -0.69 1.38 11.43
N ASP A 42 -0.40 0.08 11.40
CA ASP A 42 -1.04 -0.94 12.22
C ASP A 42 -0.04 -2.08 12.48
N ASP A 43 0.23 -2.37 13.77
CA ASP A 43 1.12 -3.44 14.22
C ASP A 43 0.38 -4.77 14.51
N GLY A 44 -0.94 -4.82 14.41
CA GLY A 44 -1.78 -6.00 14.63
C GLY A 44 -1.79 -7.03 13.49
N PRO A 45 -2.27 -8.27 13.72
CA PRO A 45 -2.22 -9.33 12.71
C PRO A 45 -2.93 -8.97 11.40
N ILE A 46 -2.37 -9.35 10.25
CA ILE A 46 -2.97 -9.05 8.93
C ILE A 46 -4.40 -9.61 8.79
N ALA A 47 -4.70 -10.73 9.47
CA ALA A 47 -6.00 -11.36 9.48
C ALA A 47 -7.10 -10.53 10.17
N GLU A 48 -6.69 -9.57 11.00
CA GLU A 48 -7.58 -8.67 11.73
C GLU A 48 -7.83 -7.35 10.99
N ILE A 49 -7.15 -7.12 9.86
CA ILE A 49 -7.33 -5.94 9.03
C ILE A 49 -8.69 -6.03 8.32
N GLY A 50 -9.70 -5.39 8.92
CA GLY A 50 -11.06 -5.30 8.42
C GLY A 50 -11.27 -4.29 7.29
N LEU A 51 -10.30 -4.17 6.36
CA LEU A 51 -10.37 -3.20 5.27
C LEU A 51 -11.06 -3.79 4.03
N PRO A 52 -11.98 -3.05 3.38
CA PRO A 52 -12.58 -3.49 2.13
C PRO A 52 -11.53 -3.48 1.02
N GLY A 53 -11.40 -4.60 0.30
CA GLY A 53 -10.50 -4.71 -0.84
C GLY A 53 -10.01 -6.13 -1.09
N ARG A 54 -9.04 -6.25 -1.98
CA ARG A 54 -8.31 -7.49 -2.23
C ARG A 54 -6.89 -7.31 -1.72
N VAL A 55 -6.45 -8.21 -0.85
CA VAL A 55 -5.03 -8.27 -0.45
C VAL A 55 -4.21 -8.71 -1.68
N VAL A 56 -3.25 -7.88 -2.07
CA VAL A 56 -2.37 -8.14 -3.23
C VAL A 56 -1.00 -8.64 -2.76
N PHE A 57 -0.51 -8.12 -1.64
CA PHE A 57 0.77 -8.45 -1.07
C PHE A 57 0.69 -8.38 0.47
N GLY A 58 1.46 -9.24 1.15
CA GLY A 58 1.56 -9.24 2.59
C GLY A 58 2.94 -9.72 3.02
N ARG A 59 3.64 -8.88 3.78
CA ARG A 59 4.95 -9.15 4.40
C ARG A 59 4.83 -8.82 5.88
N LYS A 60 4.02 -9.59 6.60
CA LYS A 60 3.87 -9.47 8.05
C LYS A 60 4.10 -10.83 8.67
N GLY A 61 5.00 -10.90 9.64
CA GLY A 61 5.35 -12.10 10.40
C GLY A 61 4.48 -12.24 11.63
#